data_AF-A0A1V2H2M0-F1
#
_entry.id   AF-A0A1V2H2M0-F1
#
_cell.length_a   1.000
_cell.length_b   1.000
_cell.length_c   1.000
_cell.angle_alpha   90.00
_cell.angle_beta   90.00
_cell.angle_gamma   90.00
#
_symmetry.space_group_name_H-M   'P 1'
#
loop_
_entity.id
_entity.type
_entity.pdbx_description
1 polymer ?
#
loop_
_entity_poly.entity_id
_entity_poly.type
_entity_poly.pdbx_seq_one_letter_code
_entity_poly.pdbx_strand_id
1 'polypeptide(L)'
;MSLTGRFIPGPDRLVQAATSRGAGFWVLAPFRTEAGFLVLVNRGFVAPEQRDPAARALPDAPRTITGLLRITEPGGGFLRSNDPGAGRWYSRDVAALAADLGIGRDPAGVAPYFVDAAADPDPAALPVGGLTVIRFNNNHLVYAVTWYALALMLAGASTYLIREEWRARRRP
;
A
#
# COMPACT_ATOMS: atom_id res chain seq x y z
N MET A 1 5.06 11.50 4.74
CA MET A 1 5.79 11.87 5.99
C MET A 1 7.28 11.82 5.74
N SER A 2 8.10 12.38 6.64
CA SER A 2 9.55 12.35 6.57
C SER A 2 10.14 11.89 7.90
N LEU A 3 11.18 11.05 7.86
CA LEU A 3 11.91 10.53 9.03
C LEU A 3 13.41 10.64 8.81
N THR A 4 14.16 11.12 9.79
CA THR A 4 15.63 11.09 9.77
C THR A 4 16.15 10.03 10.74
N GLY A 5 17.25 9.38 10.38
CA GLY A 5 17.81 8.27 11.16
C GLY A 5 18.79 7.43 10.36
N ARG A 6 18.98 6.18 10.77
CA ARG A 6 19.89 5.24 10.11
C ARG A 6 19.26 3.84 10.03
N PHE A 7 19.55 3.13 8.95
CA PHE A 7 19.22 1.70 8.87
C PHE A 7 20.01 0.91 9.91
N ILE A 8 19.36 -0.09 10.52
CA ILE A 8 20.06 -1.03 11.38
C ILE A 8 20.80 -2.02 10.46
N PRO A 9 22.13 -2.17 10.60
CA PRO A 9 22.89 -3.13 9.82
C PRO A 9 22.35 -4.56 10.00
N GLY A 10 22.19 -5.27 8.89
CA GLY A 10 21.67 -6.63 8.91
C GLY A 10 20.91 -6.99 7.64
N PRO A 11 20.38 -8.22 7.57
CA PRO A 11 19.59 -8.66 6.44
C PRO A 11 18.23 -7.96 6.42
N ASP A 12 17.81 -7.51 5.25
CA ASP A 12 16.42 -7.13 5.01
C ASP A 12 15.50 -8.36 4.87
N ARG A 13 14.20 -8.11 4.66
CA ARG A 13 13.23 -9.15 4.32
C ARG A 13 12.57 -8.87 2.99
N LEU A 14 12.50 -9.92 2.18
CA LEU A 14 11.85 -9.91 0.87
C LEU A 14 10.41 -10.39 1.04
N VAL A 15 9.47 -9.48 0.87
CA VAL A 15 8.03 -9.77 0.92
C VAL A 15 7.50 -9.86 -0.50
N GLN A 16 6.83 -10.95 -0.85
CA GLN A 16 6.34 -11.17 -2.21
C GLN A 16 5.38 -10.04 -2.64
N ALA A 17 5.60 -9.54 -3.85
CA ALA A 17 4.91 -8.39 -4.40
C ALA A 17 4.44 -8.66 -5.84
N ALA A 18 3.31 -8.07 -6.20
CA ALA A 18 2.87 -7.90 -7.57
C ALA A 18 2.70 -6.40 -7.82
N THR A 19 3.47 -5.85 -8.76
CA THR A 19 3.49 -4.42 -9.07
C THR A 19 3.21 -4.19 -10.55
N SER A 20 3.17 -2.93 -10.98
CA SER A 20 3.17 -2.58 -12.41
C SER A 20 4.42 -3.07 -13.16
N ARG A 21 5.50 -3.38 -12.45
CA ARG A 21 6.73 -3.98 -13.00
C ARG A 21 6.72 -5.52 -12.99
N GLY A 22 5.59 -6.13 -12.64
CA GLY A 22 5.44 -7.59 -12.57
C GLY A 22 5.61 -8.16 -11.17
N ALA A 23 5.81 -9.48 -11.10
CA ALA A 23 6.02 -10.21 -9.86
C ALA A 23 7.45 -10.04 -9.34
N GLY A 24 7.61 -9.92 -8.02
CA GLY A 24 8.91 -9.75 -7.38
C GLY A 24 8.78 -9.58 -5.89
N PHE A 25 9.58 -8.69 -5.30
CA PHE A 25 9.68 -8.55 -3.84
C PHE A 25 9.76 -7.10 -3.40
N TRP A 26 9.02 -6.76 -2.37
CA TRP A 26 9.27 -5.59 -1.53
C TRP A 26 10.45 -5.85 -0.61
N VAL A 27 11.32 -4.86 -0.45
CA VAL A 27 12.53 -4.94 0.36
C VAL A 27 12.32 -4.18 1.66
N LEU A 28 12.08 -4.89 2.77
CA LEU A 28 11.81 -4.30 4.07
C LEU A 28 13.05 -4.33 4.96
N ALA A 29 13.48 -3.16 5.42
CA ALA A 29 14.62 -3.01 6.29
C ALA A 29 14.28 -2.21 7.57
N PRO A 30 14.87 -2.56 8.72
CA PRO A 30 14.69 -1.82 9.96
C PRO A 30 15.45 -0.50 9.96
N PHE A 31 14.79 0.56 10.43
CA PHE A 31 15.32 1.92 10.48
C PHE A 31 15.15 2.50 11.89
N ARG A 32 16.25 2.95 12.50
CA ARG A 32 16.25 3.65 13.78
C ARG A 32 16.11 5.14 13.53
N THR A 33 15.03 5.72 14.00
CA THR A 33 14.77 7.16 13.85
C THR A 33 15.54 7.96 14.90
N GLU A 34 15.87 9.21 14.57
CA GLU A 34 16.43 10.16 15.55
C GLU A 34 15.43 10.53 16.65
N ALA A 35 14.13 10.32 16.42
CA ALA A 35 13.08 10.48 17.41
C ALA A 35 13.05 9.34 18.45
N GLY A 36 13.93 8.34 18.35
CA GLY A 36 14.13 7.34 19.39
C GLY A 36 13.22 6.11 19.30
N PHE A 37 12.67 5.81 18.13
CA PHE A 37 11.90 4.57 17.88
C PHE A 37 12.37 3.85 16.61
N LEU A 38 12.02 2.57 16.47
CA LEU A 38 12.26 1.79 15.26
C LEU A 38 11.06 1.78 14.33
N VAL A 39 11.29 1.78 13.03
CA VAL A 39 10.25 1.61 12.01
C VAL A 39 10.76 0.70 10.90
N LEU A 40 9.88 -0.11 10.33
CA LEU A 40 10.20 -0.84 9.11
C LEU A 40 10.01 0.08 7.90
N VAL A 41 10.99 0.09 7.01
CA VAL A 41 10.93 0.83 5.75
C VAL A 41 10.91 -0.16 4.61
N ASN A 42 9.84 -0.15 3.83
CA ASN A 42 9.84 -0.75 2.50
C ASN A 42 10.61 0.19 1.57
N ARG A 43 11.84 -0.20 1.25
CA ARG A 43 12.77 0.57 0.41
C ARG A 43 12.38 0.57 -1.06
N GLY A 44 11.53 -0.36 -1.48
CA GLY A 44 11.11 -0.49 -2.87
C GLY A 44 11.07 -1.94 -3.35
N PHE A 45 10.90 -2.07 -4.67
CA PHE A 45 10.74 -3.34 -5.36
C PHE A 45 12.04 -3.84 -5.99
N VAL A 46 12.23 -5.15 -6.00
CA VAL A 46 13.23 -5.85 -6.83
C VAL A 46 12.59 -7.00 -7.59
N ALA A 47 13.05 -7.22 -8.81
CA ALA A 47 12.69 -8.39 -9.60
C ALA A 47 13.34 -9.67 -9.04
N PRO A 48 12.82 -10.87 -9.37
CA PRO A 48 13.39 -12.14 -8.90
C PRO A 48 14.89 -12.32 -9.19
N GLU A 49 15.37 -11.74 -10.29
CA GLU A 49 16.76 -11.81 -10.76
C GLU A 49 17.67 -10.85 -9.98
N GLN A 50 17.09 -9.88 -9.26
CA GLN A 50 17.79 -8.81 -8.53
C GLN A 50 17.71 -9.00 -7.01
N ARG A 51 17.53 -10.24 -6.53
CA ARG A 51 17.44 -10.55 -5.10
C ARG A 51 18.77 -10.52 -4.36
N ASP A 52 19.89 -10.47 -5.08
CA ASP A 52 21.23 -10.48 -4.51
C ASP A 52 21.37 -9.36 -3.45
N PRO A 53 21.71 -9.69 -2.18
CA PRO A 53 21.98 -8.70 -1.14
C PRO A 53 22.94 -7.59 -1.56
N ALA A 54 23.96 -7.89 -2.38
CA ALA A 54 24.94 -6.90 -2.82
C ALA A 54 24.30 -5.78 -3.66
N ALA A 55 23.30 -6.12 -4.48
CA ALA A 55 22.57 -5.17 -5.32
C ALA A 55 21.58 -4.28 -4.54
N ARG A 56 21.36 -4.58 -3.26
CA ARG A 56 20.41 -3.89 -2.37
C ARG A 56 21.03 -3.54 -1.02
N ALA A 57 22.35 -3.31 -1.02
CA ALA A 57 23.09 -2.94 0.18
C ALA A 57 22.41 -1.77 0.92
N LEU A 58 22.46 -1.84 2.25
CA LEU A 58 22.00 -0.73 3.08
C LEU A 58 23.04 0.40 3.03
N PRO A 59 22.59 1.65 3.02
CA PRO A 59 23.50 2.76 3.19
C PRO A 59 23.95 2.89 4.64
N ASP A 60 25.25 3.11 4.84
CA ASP A 60 25.85 3.22 6.17
C ASP A 60 25.62 4.60 6.84
N ALA A 61 25.35 5.63 6.03
CA ALA A 61 25.19 6.99 6.50
C ALA A 61 23.75 7.29 6.99
N PRO A 62 23.57 8.23 7.94
CA PRO A 62 22.25 8.75 8.29
C PRO A 62 21.55 9.32 7.06
N ARG A 63 20.25 9.07 6.94
CA ARG A 63 19.43 9.51 5.80
C ARG A 63 18.07 9.99 6.27
N THR A 64 17.48 10.87 5.46
CA THR A 64 16.08 11.24 5.58
C THR A 64 15.26 10.41 4.60
N ILE A 65 14.29 9.66 5.12
CA ILE A 65 13.33 8.86 4.36
C ILE A 65 12.03 9.65 4.24
N THR A 66 11.70 10.03 3.01
CA THR A 66 10.38 10.56 2.67
C THR A 66 9.53 9.44 2.08
N GLY A 67 8.29 9.31 2.53
CA GLY A 67 7.44 8.20 2.10
C GLY A 67 6.01 8.25 2.64
N LEU A 68 5.27 7.20 2.32
CA LEU A 68 3.89 6.99 2.75
C LEU A 68 3.87 6.11 4.00
N LEU A 69 3.17 6.54 5.04
CA LEU A 69 2.86 5.68 6.18
C LEU A 69 1.83 4.63 5.76
N ARG A 70 2.08 3.38 6.15
CA ARG A 70 1.19 2.25 5.86
C ARG A 70 0.95 1.46 7.14
N ILE A 71 -0.32 1.19 7.42
CA ILE A 71 -0.69 0.28 8.51
C ILE A 71 -0.13 -1.12 8.24
N THR A 72 0.19 -1.85 9.31
CA THR A 72 0.62 -3.24 9.25
C THR A 72 -0.38 -4.12 8.49
N GLU A 73 0.11 -5.17 7.84
CA GLU A 73 -0.68 -6.14 7.06
C GLU A 73 -0.64 -7.51 7.76
N PRO A 74 -1.39 -7.70 8.87
CA PRO A 74 -1.29 -8.88 9.70
C PRO A 74 -1.95 -10.10 9.07
N GLY A 75 -1.48 -11.30 9.44
CA GLY A 75 -2.12 -12.57 9.06
C GLY A 75 -1.71 -13.15 7.71
N GLY A 76 -0.81 -12.48 6.98
CA GLY A 76 -0.32 -12.94 5.68
C GLY A 76 -1.02 -12.30 4.48
N GLY A 77 -0.62 -12.72 3.28
CA GLY A 77 -1.23 -12.29 2.02
C GLY A 77 -2.48 -13.11 1.66
N PHE A 78 -3.08 -12.82 0.51
CA PHE A 78 -4.25 -13.56 0.03
C PHE A 78 -3.98 -15.08 -0.02
N LEU A 79 -4.69 -15.83 0.82
CA LEU A 79 -4.59 -17.29 0.99
C LEU A 79 -3.21 -17.83 1.41
N ARG A 80 -2.27 -16.97 1.83
CA ARG A 80 -0.89 -17.38 2.16
C ARG A 80 -0.38 -16.68 3.41
N SER A 81 -0.04 -17.46 4.42
CA SER A 81 0.52 -16.96 5.67
C SER A 81 2.04 -16.85 5.57
N ASN A 82 2.63 -15.86 6.26
CA ASN A 82 4.08 -15.74 6.38
C ASN A 82 4.66 -17.00 7.02
N ASP A 83 5.82 -17.43 6.54
CA ASP A 83 6.60 -18.53 7.08
C ASP A 83 8.04 -18.03 7.34
N PRO A 84 8.26 -17.44 8.53
CA PRO A 84 9.56 -16.91 8.92
C PRO A 84 10.65 -18.00 8.94
N GLY A 85 10.30 -19.22 9.37
CA GLY A 85 11.23 -20.35 9.46
C GLY A 85 11.81 -20.75 8.11
N ALA A 86 11.05 -20.54 7.02
CA ALA A 86 11.52 -20.75 5.66
C ALA A 86 11.89 -19.44 4.91
N GLY A 87 11.89 -18.29 5.60
CA GLY A 87 12.17 -16.98 5.01
C GLY A 87 11.16 -16.54 3.95
N ARG A 88 9.93 -17.07 3.97
CA ARG A 88 8.88 -16.75 2.99
C ARG A 88 7.90 -15.75 3.57
N TRP A 89 7.82 -14.59 2.94
CA TRP A 89 6.95 -13.50 3.39
C TRP A 89 5.97 -13.13 2.28
N TYR A 90 4.69 -13.03 2.63
CA TYR A 90 3.57 -12.72 1.74
C TYR A 90 2.81 -11.46 2.16
N SER A 91 3.01 -10.98 3.39
CA SER A 91 2.52 -9.67 3.84
C SER A 91 3.58 -8.90 4.60
N ARG A 92 3.38 -7.58 4.67
CA ARG A 92 4.22 -6.66 5.45
C ARG A 92 3.69 -6.57 6.89
N ASP A 93 3.61 -7.73 7.54
CA ASP A 93 3.22 -7.84 8.95
C ASP A 93 4.37 -7.34 9.82
N VAL A 94 4.19 -6.15 10.40
CA VAL A 94 5.22 -5.46 11.17
C VAL A 94 5.66 -6.26 12.39
N ALA A 95 4.71 -6.89 13.11
CA ALA A 95 5.04 -7.62 14.33
C ALA A 95 5.82 -8.90 14.01
N ALA A 96 5.38 -9.65 12.99
CA ALA A 96 6.07 -10.87 12.56
C ALA A 96 7.47 -10.56 12.00
N LEU A 97 7.60 -9.52 11.16
CA LEU A 97 8.89 -9.08 10.62
C LEU A 97 9.82 -8.57 11.72
N ALA A 98 9.31 -7.79 12.67
CA ALA A 98 10.11 -7.28 13.78
C ALA A 98 10.63 -8.42 14.68
N ALA A 99 9.81 -9.45 14.93
CA ALA A 99 10.23 -10.62 15.67
C ALA A 99 11.35 -11.38 14.94
N ASP A 100 11.20 -11.62 13.64
CA ASP A 100 12.18 -12.34 12.83
C ASP A 100 13.49 -11.56 12.61
N LEU A 101 13.41 -10.23 12.54
CA LEU A 101 14.56 -9.34 12.50
C LEU A 101 15.23 -9.17 13.86
N GLY A 102 14.68 -9.75 14.93
CA GLY A 102 15.23 -9.64 16.29
C GLY A 102 15.06 -8.26 16.94
N ILE A 103 14.22 -7.39 16.37
CA ILE A 103 14.00 -6.01 16.87
C ILE A 103 12.70 -5.87 17.67
N GLY A 104 11.85 -6.91 17.72
CA GLY A 104 10.54 -6.86 18.38
C GLY A 104 10.57 -6.58 19.89
N ARG A 105 11.74 -6.69 20.53
CA ARG A 105 11.96 -6.37 21.95
C ARG A 105 12.92 -5.20 22.15
N ASP A 106 13.20 -4.41 21.10
CA ASP A 106 14.08 -3.24 21.24
C ASP A 106 13.47 -2.25 22.24
N PRO A 107 14.25 -1.72 23.20
CA PRO A 107 13.76 -0.76 24.20
C PRO A 107 13.17 0.52 23.59
N ALA A 108 13.62 0.91 22.39
CA ALA A 108 13.10 2.06 21.65
C ALA A 108 11.64 1.84 21.17
N GLY A 109 11.18 0.59 21.16
CA GLY A 109 9.89 0.22 20.59
C GLY A 109 9.89 0.22 19.06
N VAL A 110 9.04 -0.62 18.48
CA VAL A 110 8.81 -0.69 17.04
C VAL A 110 7.45 -0.06 16.74
N ALA A 111 7.43 0.91 15.82
CA ALA A 111 6.21 1.54 15.36
C ALA A 111 5.25 0.47 14.80
N PRO A 112 3.93 0.52 15.09
CA PRO A 112 2.95 -0.47 14.62
C PRO A 112 2.55 -0.29 13.15
N TYR A 113 3.40 0.35 12.36
CA TYR A 113 3.22 0.69 10.96
C TYR A 113 4.58 0.64 10.24
N PHE A 114 4.55 0.63 8.92
CA PHE A 114 5.77 0.74 8.10
C PHE A 114 5.68 1.94 7.16
N VAL A 115 6.81 2.27 6.53
CA VAL A 115 6.91 3.37 5.57
C VAL A 115 7.27 2.82 4.19
N ASP A 116 6.46 3.13 3.19
CA ASP A 116 6.83 2.93 1.78
C ASP A 116 7.66 4.14 1.32
N ALA A 117 8.93 3.91 0.99
CA ALA A 117 9.82 4.97 0.51
C ALA A 117 9.32 5.55 -0.82
N ALA A 118 9.48 6.87 -0.96
CA ALA A 118 9.23 7.56 -2.22
C ALA A 118 10.14 7.04 -3.34
N ALA A 119 9.81 7.39 -4.58
CA ALA A 119 10.68 7.09 -5.71
C ALA A 119 12.03 7.79 -5.53
N ASP A 120 13.11 7.08 -5.87
CA ASP A 120 14.44 7.66 -5.93
C ASP A 120 14.54 8.55 -7.19
N PRO A 121 15.21 9.73 -7.12
CA PRO A 121 15.50 10.53 -8.30
C PRO A 121 16.30 9.79 -9.38
N ASP A 122 17.15 8.83 -8.98
CA ASP A 122 17.85 7.95 -9.90
C ASP A 122 16.92 6.80 -10.36
N PRO A 123 16.50 6.76 -11.64
CA PRO A 123 15.61 5.72 -12.14
C PRO A 123 16.26 4.33 -12.19
N ALA A 124 17.59 4.24 -12.08
CA ALA A 124 18.33 2.99 -12.01
C ALA A 124 18.56 2.50 -10.57
N ALA A 125 18.22 3.30 -9.56
CA ALA A 125 18.39 2.92 -8.17
C ALA A 125 17.57 1.68 -7.81
N LEU A 126 18.22 0.75 -7.11
CA LEU A 126 17.59 -0.42 -6.52
C LEU A 126 17.67 -0.36 -5.00
N PRO A 127 16.63 -0.80 -4.27
CA PRO A 127 15.30 -1.19 -4.75
C PRO A 127 14.49 -0.02 -5.34
N VAL A 128 13.56 -0.30 -6.26
CA VAL A 128 12.75 0.73 -6.93
C VAL A 128 11.64 1.22 -6.00
N GLY A 129 11.81 2.42 -5.43
CA GLY A 129 10.82 3.07 -4.57
C GLY A 129 9.59 3.61 -5.34
N GLY A 130 8.59 4.11 -4.60
CA GLY A 130 7.45 4.83 -5.18
C GLY A 130 6.44 4.01 -6.01
N LEU A 131 6.51 2.68 -5.96
CA LEU A 131 5.60 1.79 -6.68
C LEU A 131 4.30 1.46 -5.91
N THR A 132 4.08 2.08 -4.76
CA THR A 132 2.84 1.93 -3.98
C THR A 132 1.68 2.57 -4.74
N VAL A 133 0.77 1.74 -5.23
CA VAL A 133 -0.42 2.21 -5.94
C VAL A 133 -1.44 2.76 -4.94
N ILE A 134 -1.63 4.08 -4.94
CA ILE A 134 -2.74 4.72 -4.24
C ILE A 134 -3.93 4.78 -5.21
N ARG A 135 -4.85 3.82 -5.11
CA ARG A 135 -6.15 3.89 -5.80
C ARG A 135 -7.22 4.20 -4.78
N PHE A 136 -7.86 5.36 -4.94
CA PHE A 136 -9.10 5.66 -4.25
C PHE A 136 -10.25 5.16 -5.11
N ASN A 137 -11.18 4.43 -4.49
CA ASN A 137 -12.34 3.92 -5.22
C ASN A 137 -13.23 5.10 -5.62
N ASN A 138 -13.34 5.38 -6.92
CA ASN A 138 -14.13 6.50 -7.44
C ASN A 138 -15.37 5.97 -8.17
N ASN A 139 -16.50 5.96 -7.47
CA ASN A 139 -17.79 5.50 -8.00
C ASN A 139 -18.71 6.67 -8.43
N HIS A 140 -18.20 7.90 -8.54
CA HIS A 140 -19.05 9.08 -8.80
C HIS A 140 -19.85 8.97 -10.09
N LEU A 141 -19.24 8.45 -11.17
CA LEU A 141 -19.93 8.26 -12.45
C LEU A 141 -21.07 7.25 -12.33
N VAL A 142 -20.85 6.13 -11.63
CA VAL A 142 -21.88 5.09 -11.41
C VAL A 142 -23.06 5.66 -10.64
N TYR A 143 -22.79 6.42 -9.57
CA TYR A 143 -23.85 7.11 -8.83
C TYR A 143 -24.58 8.14 -9.68
N ALA A 144 -23.86 8.97 -10.44
CA ALA A 144 -24.47 9.96 -11.32
C ALA A 144 -25.42 9.29 -12.33
N VAL A 145 -24.97 8.25 -13.03
CA VAL A 145 -25.80 7.47 -13.95
C VAL A 145 -27.04 6.92 -13.26
N THR A 146 -26.88 6.35 -12.07
CA THR A 146 -28.01 5.80 -11.29
C THR A 146 -29.03 6.88 -10.96
N TRP A 147 -28.59 8.04 -10.45
CA TRP A 147 -29.48 9.14 -10.08
C TRP A 147 -30.19 9.76 -11.28
N TYR A 148 -29.50 9.96 -12.40
CA TYR A 148 -30.11 10.48 -13.62
C TYR A 148 -31.10 9.48 -14.23
N ALA A 149 -30.81 8.17 -14.20
CA ALA A 149 -31.73 7.14 -14.65
C ALA A 149 -33.02 7.11 -13.80
N LEU A 150 -32.89 7.18 -12.46
CA LEU A 150 -34.03 7.28 -11.55
C LEU A 150 -34.87 8.55 -11.81
N ALA A 151 -34.20 9.70 -12.00
CA ALA A 151 -34.87 10.96 -12.31
C ALA A 151 -35.63 10.90 -13.65
N LEU A 152 -35.05 10.27 -14.68
CA LEU A 152 -35.70 10.08 -15.97
C LEU A 152 -36.93 9.16 -15.87
N MET A 153 -36.84 8.06 -15.12
CA MET A 153 -37.98 7.17 -14.89
C MET A 153 -39.12 7.89 -14.16
N LEU A 154 -38.80 8.66 -13.12
CA LEU A 154 -39.79 9.45 -12.37
C LEU A 154 -40.44 10.52 -13.25
N ALA A 155 -39.66 11.24 -14.05
CA ALA A 155 -40.18 12.23 -15.00
C ALA A 155 -41.07 11.57 -16.07
N GLY A 156 -40.66 10.40 -16.59
CA GLY A 156 -41.45 9.60 -17.53
C GLY A 156 -42.79 9.16 -16.95
N ALA A 157 -42.79 8.59 -15.75
CA ALA A 157 -44.02 8.18 -15.07
C ALA A 157 -44.95 9.37 -14.77
N SER A 158 -44.39 10.47 -14.26
CA SER A 158 -45.16 11.68 -13.93
C SER A 158 -45.80 12.29 -15.19
N THR A 159 -45.06 12.41 -16.28
CA THR A 159 -45.59 12.93 -17.55
C THR A 159 -46.64 12.02 -18.18
N TYR A 160 -46.50 10.70 -18.05
CA TYR A 160 -47.51 9.74 -18.48
C TYR A 160 -48.82 9.91 -17.70
N LEU A 161 -48.76 9.91 -16.37
CA LEU A 161 -49.94 10.04 -15.50
C LEU A 161 -50.67 11.37 -15.73
N ILE A 162 -49.92 12.49 -15.80
CA ILE A 162 -50.51 13.79 -16.11
C ILE A 162 -51.21 13.74 -17.47
N ARG A 163 -50.56 13.21 -18.52
CA ARG A 163 -51.19 13.11 -19.85
C ARG A 163 -52.46 12.26 -19.84
N GLU A 164 -52.49 11.16 -19.11
CA GLU A 164 -53.66 10.31 -18.97
C GLU A 164 -54.81 11.06 -18.28
N GLU A 165 -54.53 11.72 -17.17
CA GLU A 165 -55.56 12.42 -16.40
C GLU A 165 -56.12 13.64 -17.16
N TRP A 166 -55.29 14.37 -17.88
CA TRP A 166 -55.73 15.44 -18.78
C TRP A 166 -56.62 14.92 -19.92
N ARG A 167 -56.36 13.71 -20.46
CA ARG A 167 -57.22 13.10 -21.48
C ARG A 167 -58.54 12.63 -20.89
N ALA A 168 -58.52 12.01 -19.71
CA ALA A 168 -59.72 11.55 -19.03
C ALA A 168 -60.69 12.71 -18.72
N ARG A 169 -60.17 13.84 -18.23
CA ARG A 169 -60.96 15.06 -17.94
C ARG A 169 -61.53 15.75 -19.19
N ARG A 170 -61.00 15.45 -20.39
CA ARG A 170 -61.43 16.03 -21.67
C ARG A 170 -62.38 15.13 -22.45
N ARG A 171 -62.68 13.92 -21.96
CA ARG A 171 -63.74 13.08 -22.53
C ARG A 171 -65.08 13.55 -21.93
N PRO A 172 -66.04 13.97 -22.78
CA PRO A 172 -67.35 14.45 -22.34
C PRO A 172 -68.21 13.35 -21.72
#